data_AF-A0A960HTP6-F1
#
_entry.id   AF-A0A960HTP6-F1
#
_cell.length_a   1.000
_cell.length_b   1.000
_cell.length_c   1.000
_cell.angle_alpha   90.00
_cell.angle_beta   90.00
_cell.angle_gamma   90.00
#
_symmetry.space_group_name_H-M   'P 1'
#
loop_
_entity.id
_entity.type
_entity.pdbx_description
1 polymer ?
#
loop_
_entity_poly.entity_id
_entity_poly.type
_entity_poly.pdbx_seq_one_letter_code
_entity_poly.pdbx_strand_id
1 'polypeptide(L)'
;MTVRRPGAGRSARSLVVAATLVTTAMACSSASGPDEAAPSPGGAGTSTAQTDPPGSVDAPTAAPTSMVAPPIDPWLGGDGPAWPLDFPDPYVLATADGYLAFGTTSGLIQVQRLDATGEGWVGPDEALAEVPNWATPNSSWAPAVVAVDDGYVLYYTAQVAGTDRHCISVARATDPRGPYVDHRSEPLICPSDAGGSIDPSPFVDVDGSLHLLWKNDGITLRSESRIWSQPLSADGRELAGPATPLIATDQPWEAPHVEAP
;
A
#
# COMPACT_ATOMS: atom_id res chain seq x y z
N MET A 1 27.65 45.89 37.80
CA MET A 1 28.61 45.07 38.55
C MET A 1 28.95 43.88 37.66
N THR A 2 30.13 43.92 37.07
CA THR A 2 30.59 43.05 35.99
C THR A 2 31.30 41.84 36.61
N VAL A 3 30.90 40.62 36.29
CA VAL A 3 31.70 39.43 36.60
C VAL A 3 31.84 38.59 35.33
N ARG A 4 33.10 38.41 34.92
CA ARG A 4 33.57 37.63 33.76
C ARG A 4 34.14 36.29 34.23
N ARG A 5 33.77 35.22 33.50
CA ARG A 5 34.54 34.00 33.11
C ARG A 5 34.98 33.02 34.22
N PRO A 6 35.39 31.75 33.92
CA PRO A 6 35.65 31.06 32.63
C PRO A 6 34.78 29.78 32.43
N GLY A 7 34.64 29.13 31.27
CA GLY A 7 35.59 28.84 30.19
C GLY A 7 36.23 27.46 30.39
N ALA A 8 35.51 26.37 30.08
CA ALA A 8 36.06 25.00 30.07
C ALA A 8 35.66 24.29 28.77
N GLY A 9 36.61 24.22 27.84
CA GLY A 9 36.48 23.42 26.62
C GLY A 9 36.56 21.93 26.93
N ARG A 10 35.65 21.16 26.34
CA ARG A 10 35.77 19.70 26.28
C ARG A 10 36.13 19.32 24.85
N SER A 11 37.32 18.75 24.72
CA SER A 11 37.88 18.16 23.51
C SER A 11 37.05 16.95 23.09
N ALA A 12 36.51 17.00 21.87
CA ALA A 12 35.97 15.85 21.18
C ALA A 12 37.14 14.95 20.73
N ARG A 13 37.20 13.72 21.24
CA ARG A 13 38.08 12.68 20.72
C ARG A 13 37.29 11.86 19.71
N SER A 14 37.56 12.10 18.43
CA SER A 14 37.08 11.25 17.33
C SER A 14 37.71 9.87 17.45
N LEU A 15 36.87 8.85 17.67
CA LEU A 15 37.26 7.45 17.58
C LEU A 15 37.11 7.04 16.12
N VAL A 16 38.22 6.97 15.39
CA VAL A 16 38.27 6.37 14.05
C VAL A 16 38.41 4.87 14.24
N VAL A 17 37.32 4.13 14.01
CA VAL A 17 37.36 2.66 13.93
C VAL A 17 37.72 2.31 12.48
N ALA A 18 38.96 1.87 12.28
CA ALA A 18 39.40 1.30 11.02
C ALA A 18 38.83 -0.12 10.87
N ALA A 19 37.88 -0.31 9.96
CA ALA A 19 37.41 -1.62 9.55
C ALA A 19 38.37 -2.21 8.52
N THR A 20 39.12 -3.24 8.90
CA THR A 20 39.98 -3.98 8.00
C THR A 20 39.12 -4.89 7.11
N LEU A 21 39.01 -4.57 5.83
CA LEU A 21 38.45 -5.48 4.82
C LEU A 21 39.42 -6.66 4.63
N VAL A 22 38.93 -7.88 4.90
CA VAL A 22 39.56 -9.11 4.43
C VAL A 22 38.86 -9.51 3.13
N THR A 23 39.51 -9.21 2.01
CA THR A 23 39.13 -9.71 0.68
C THR A 23 39.78 -11.06 0.44
N THR A 24 39.00 -12.14 0.48
CA THR A 24 39.44 -13.44 -0.05
C THR A 24 38.91 -13.56 -1.47
N ALA A 25 39.80 -13.33 -2.45
CA ALA A 25 39.58 -13.70 -3.84
C ALA A 25 39.90 -15.19 -4.01
N MET A 26 38.97 -15.96 -4.57
CA MET A 26 39.27 -17.28 -5.12
C MET A 26 38.63 -17.36 -6.50
N ALA A 27 39.50 -17.39 -7.51
CA ALA A 27 39.12 -17.50 -8.91
C ALA A 27 39.44 -18.90 -9.45
N CYS A 28 38.50 -19.38 -10.27
CA CYS A 28 38.60 -20.30 -11.40
C CYS A 28 39.21 -21.70 -11.23
N SER A 29 38.38 -22.69 -11.52
CA SER A 29 38.80 -23.79 -12.40
C SER A 29 37.66 -24.13 -13.37
N SER A 30 37.95 -23.89 -14.64
CA SER A 30 37.21 -24.29 -15.82
C SER A 30 37.40 -25.78 -16.09
N ALA A 31 36.35 -26.47 -16.50
CA ALA A 31 36.48 -27.72 -17.25
C ALA A 31 35.48 -27.70 -18.43
N SER A 32 36.06 -27.95 -19.60
CA SER A 32 35.51 -27.89 -20.95
C SER A 32 34.58 -29.06 -21.28
N GLY A 33 33.67 -28.86 -22.24
CA GLY A 33 32.82 -29.90 -22.86
C GLY A 33 33.59 -30.99 -23.63
N PRO A 34 32.91 -31.92 -24.32
CA PRO A 34 32.08 -31.61 -25.51
C PRO A 34 30.73 -32.39 -25.47
N ASP A 35 29.79 -32.43 -26.42
CA ASP A 35 29.74 -32.19 -27.87
C ASP A 35 28.26 -31.99 -28.27
N GLU A 36 28.07 -31.32 -29.39
CA GLU A 36 26.80 -30.99 -30.04
C GLU A 36 26.26 -32.18 -30.88
N ALA A 37 24.94 -32.44 -30.86
CA ALA A 37 24.28 -33.20 -31.93
C ALA A 37 22.78 -32.83 -32.04
N ALA A 38 22.43 -32.27 -33.20
CA ALA A 38 21.09 -31.92 -33.65
C ALA A 38 20.38 -33.15 -34.32
N PRO A 39 19.17 -33.06 -34.94
CA PRO A 39 18.02 -33.90 -34.58
C PRO A 39 17.48 -34.85 -35.69
N SER A 40 16.40 -35.59 -35.33
CA SER A 40 15.40 -36.31 -36.17
C SER A 40 15.74 -37.74 -36.65
N PRO A 41 14.76 -38.62 -37.07
CA PRO A 41 13.33 -38.37 -37.37
C PRO A 41 12.29 -39.43 -36.85
N GLY A 42 11.01 -39.05 -36.89
CA GLY A 42 9.94 -39.82 -37.57
C GLY A 42 9.20 -40.98 -36.87
N GLY A 43 7.86 -40.88 -36.82
CA GLY A 43 6.94 -42.02 -36.58
C GLY A 43 5.65 -41.61 -35.86
N ALA A 44 4.73 -40.92 -36.52
CA ALA A 44 3.52 -41.51 -37.12
C ALA A 44 2.43 -41.90 -36.10
N GLY A 45 1.49 -40.96 -35.87
CA GLY A 45 0.17 -41.20 -35.30
C GLY A 45 -0.83 -40.37 -36.11
N THR A 46 -1.75 -41.07 -36.77
CA THR A 46 -2.58 -40.64 -37.90
C THR A 46 -3.65 -39.60 -37.57
N SER A 47 -3.76 -38.62 -38.47
CA SER A 47 -4.86 -37.69 -38.66
C SER A 47 -6.11 -38.42 -39.21
N THR A 48 -7.28 -38.08 -38.68
CA THR A 48 -8.51 -37.99 -39.45
C THR A 48 -9.23 -36.69 -39.07
N ALA A 49 -8.90 -35.62 -39.79
CA ALA A 49 -9.74 -34.42 -39.83
C ALA A 49 -10.90 -34.68 -40.81
N GLN A 50 -12.12 -34.69 -40.29
CA GLN A 50 -13.34 -34.63 -41.10
C GLN A 50 -13.83 -33.18 -41.09
N THR A 51 -13.98 -32.62 -42.28
CA THR A 51 -14.46 -31.26 -42.54
C THR A 51 -15.96 -31.31 -42.76
N ASP A 52 -16.73 -30.66 -41.88
CA ASP A 52 -18.16 -30.39 -42.08
C ASP A 52 -18.37 -28.92 -42.47
N PRO A 53 -19.39 -28.60 -43.31
CA PRO A 53 -19.63 -27.28 -43.89
C PRO A 53 -20.21 -26.27 -42.87
N PRO A 54 -20.20 -24.94 -43.16
CA PRO A 54 -20.58 -23.94 -42.18
C PRO A 54 -22.10 -23.93 -41.97
N GLY A 55 -22.55 -24.49 -40.86
CA GLY A 55 -23.89 -24.32 -40.32
C GLY A 55 -23.92 -23.11 -39.39
N SER A 56 -24.78 -22.15 -39.70
CA SER A 56 -25.14 -21.03 -38.83
C SER A 56 -25.69 -21.55 -37.49
N VAL A 57 -24.94 -21.32 -36.41
CA VAL A 57 -25.43 -21.52 -35.04
C VAL A 57 -25.68 -20.15 -34.43
N ASP A 58 -26.96 -19.85 -34.20
CA ASP A 58 -27.40 -18.69 -33.45
C ASP A 58 -26.80 -18.74 -32.04
N ALA A 59 -26.02 -17.71 -31.70
CA ALA A 59 -25.52 -17.54 -30.35
C ALA A 59 -26.71 -17.26 -29.40
N PRO A 60 -26.84 -17.95 -28.25
CA PRO A 60 -27.82 -17.57 -27.26
C PRO A 60 -27.37 -16.25 -26.63
N THR A 61 -28.05 -15.16 -26.97
CA THR A 61 -28.00 -13.89 -26.26
C THR A 61 -28.61 -14.08 -24.86
N ALA A 62 -27.80 -14.54 -23.91
CA ALA A 62 -28.13 -14.44 -22.50
C ALA A 62 -27.63 -13.07 -22.01
N ALA A 63 -28.58 -12.15 -21.78
CA ALA A 63 -28.31 -10.90 -21.09
C ALA A 63 -27.75 -11.21 -19.68
N PRO A 64 -26.83 -10.39 -19.14
CA PRO A 64 -26.35 -10.57 -17.78
C PRO A 64 -27.55 -10.48 -16.83
N THR A 65 -27.77 -11.55 -16.07
CA THR A 65 -28.81 -11.56 -15.04
C THR A 65 -28.36 -10.60 -13.94
N SER A 66 -29.08 -9.48 -13.81
CA SER A 66 -28.87 -8.52 -12.74
C SER A 66 -29.08 -9.23 -11.41
N MET A 67 -28.01 -9.39 -10.63
CA MET A 67 -28.11 -9.87 -9.26
C MET A 67 -28.68 -8.72 -8.43
N VAL A 68 -29.95 -8.83 -8.04
CA VAL A 68 -30.57 -7.91 -7.08
C VAL A 68 -29.97 -8.21 -5.72
N ALA A 69 -29.26 -7.23 -5.15
CA ALA A 69 -28.75 -7.33 -3.78
C ALA A 69 -29.93 -7.50 -2.80
N PRO A 70 -29.77 -8.30 -1.72
CA PRO A 70 -30.79 -8.43 -0.70
C PRO A 70 -31.09 -7.07 -0.04
N PRO A 71 -32.31 -6.86 0.48
CA PRO A 71 -32.65 -5.64 1.19
C PRO A 71 -31.77 -5.48 2.44
N ILE A 72 -31.22 -4.28 2.60
CA ILE A 72 -30.40 -3.88 3.74
C ILE A 72 -31.28 -3.90 5.01
N ASP A 73 -30.76 -4.48 6.09
CA ASP A 73 -31.42 -4.51 7.40
C ASP A 73 -31.51 -3.08 7.98
N PRO A 74 -32.71 -2.58 8.34
CA PRO A 74 -32.91 -1.23 8.91
C PRO A 74 -32.24 -0.99 10.27
N TRP A 75 -31.60 -2.00 10.89
CA TRP A 75 -30.81 -1.84 12.11
C TRP A 75 -29.42 -1.20 11.91
N LEU A 76 -28.96 -1.03 10.66
CA LEU A 76 -27.84 -0.14 10.32
C LEU A 76 -28.40 1.24 9.97
N GLY A 77 -28.69 2.03 11.00
CA GLY A 77 -29.39 3.30 10.88
C GLY A 77 -28.76 4.27 9.88
N GLY A 78 -29.53 4.61 8.86
CA GLY A 78 -29.40 5.85 8.09
C GLY A 78 -29.94 5.74 6.68
N ASP A 79 -30.90 6.60 6.33
CA ASP A 79 -31.22 6.99 4.94
C ASP A 79 -30.05 7.74 4.25
N GLY A 80 -28.83 7.59 4.78
CA GLY A 80 -27.60 8.09 4.17
C GLY A 80 -27.17 7.18 3.03
N PRO A 81 -26.31 7.67 2.13
CA PRO A 81 -25.87 6.83 1.04
C PRO A 81 -24.92 5.75 1.55
N ALA A 82 -25.46 4.55 1.74
CA ALA A 82 -24.67 3.35 1.93
C ALA A 82 -24.23 2.85 0.55
N TRP A 83 -22.93 2.66 0.35
CA TRP A 83 -22.42 1.93 -0.80
C TRP A 83 -22.73 0.44 -0.61
N PRO A 84 -23.50 -0.21 -1.50
CA PRO A 84 -24.02 -1.55 -1.25
C PRO A 84 -23.07 -2.68 -1.66
N LEU A 85 -21.86 -2.35 -2.14
CA LEU A 85 -20.88 -3.32 -2.65
C LEU A 85 -19.60 -3.31 -1.82
N ASP A 86 -18.66 -4.19 -2.17
CA ASP A 86 -17.35 -4.35 -1.52
C ASP A 86 -16.55 -3.05 -1.50
N PHE A 87 -16.34 -2.49 -0.31
CA PHE A 87 -15.55 -1.27 -0.10
C PHE A 87 -14.94 -1.25 1.32
N PRO A 88 -13.95 -2.11 1.60
CA PRO A 88 -13.34 -2.20 2.92
C PRO A 88 -12.48 -0.98 3.22
N ASP A 89 -12.34 -0.69 4.52
CA ASP A 89 -11.47 0.36 5.06
C ASP A 89 -11.72 1.76 4.46
N PRO A 90 -12.97 2.28 4.53
CA PRO A 90 -13.32 3.56 3.90
C PRO A 90 -12.63 4.74 4.59
N TYR A 91 -11.83 5.49 3.82
CA TYR A 91 -11.37 6.83 4.19
C TYR A 91 -12.13 7.90 3.41
N VAL A 92 -12.72 8.87 4.11
CA VAL A 92 -13.52 9.93 3.48
C VAL A 92 -12.75 11.25 3.47
N LEU A 93 -12.48 11.77 2.26
CA LEU A 93 -11.87 13.08 2.03
C LEU A 93 -12.95 14.12 1.73
N ALA A 94 -12.98 15.21 2.50
CA ALA A 94 -13.76 16.39 2.15
C ALA A 94 -13.03 17.22 1.08
N THR A 95 -13.77 17.66 0.07
CA THR A 95 -13.27 18.49 -1.04
C THR A 95 -14.19 19.70 -1.23
N ALA A 96 -13.80 20.65 -2.08
CA ALA A 96 -14.65 21.78 -2.43
C ALA A 96 -15.96 21.35 -3.15
N ASP A 97 -15.95 20.20 -3.82
CA ASP A 97 -17.05 19.71 -4.66
C ASP A 97 -17.93 18.65 -3.95
N GLY A 98 -17.64 18.32 -2.69
CA GLY A 98 -18.31 17.25 -1.94
C GLY A 98 -17.31 16.33 -1.25
N TYR A 99 -17.62 15.05 -1.18
CA TYR A 99 -16.78 14.04 -0.52
C TYR A 99 -16.29 13.00 -1.52
N LEU A 100 -15.08 12.50 -1.29
CA LEU A 100 -14.56 11.29 -1.92
C LEU A 100 -14.40 10.23 -0.84
N ALA A 101 -14.66 8.97 -1.17
CA ALA A 101 -14.27 7.85 -0.33
C ALA A 101 -13.18 7.04 -1.04
N PHE A 102 -12.18 6.57 -0.29
CA PHE A 102 -11.13 5.67 -0.75
C PHE A 102 -11.23 4.35 0.00
N GLY A 103 -11.03 3.24 -0.67
CA GLY A 103 -11.18 1.91 -0.10
C GLY A 103 -10.12 0.93 -0.59
N THR A 104 -9.96 -0.13 0.18
CA THR A 104 -9.06 -1.25 -0.11
C THR A 104 -9.32 -1.85 -1.50
N THR A 105 -8.27 -2.38 -2.13
CA THR A 105 -8.31 -3.01 -3.46
C THR A 105 -9.50 -3.98 -3.63
N SER A 106 -10.09 -4.00 -4.83
CA SER A 106 -11.08 -5.00 -5.22
C SER A 106 -10.93 -5.36 -6.69
N GLY A 107 -10.80 -6.67 -6.98
CA GLY A 107 -10.56 -7.16 -8.33
C GLY A 107 -9.24 -6.66 -8.94
N LEU A 108 -9.33 -5.82 -9.96
CA LEU A 108 -8.18 -5.23 -10.68
C LEU A 108 -7.96 -3.75 -10.33
N ILE A 109 -8.73 -3.21 -9.38
CA ILE A 109 -8.59 -1.84 -8.92
C ILE A 109 -7.63 -1.83 -7.73
N GLN A 110 -6.51 -1.13 -7.86
CA GLN A 110 -5.48 -0.96 -6.84
C GLN A 110 -6.04 -0.24 -5.62
N VAL A 111 -6.66 0.93 -5.82
CA VAL A 111 -7.33 1.69 -4.76
C VAL A 111 -8.69 2.14 -5.26
N GLN A 112 -9.75 1.66 -4.60
CA GLN A 112 -11.11 2.03 -4.97
C GLN A 112 -11.37 3.49 -4.59
N ARG A 113 -12.04 4.24 -5.47
CA ARG A 113 -12.53 5.59 -5.19
C ARG A 113 -14.01 5.72 -5.51
N LEU A 114 -14.78 6.31 -4.60
CA LEU A 114 -16.17 6.72 -4.81
C LEU A 114 -16.29 8.24 -4.75
N ASP A 115 -17.15 8.79 -5.60
CA ASP A 115 -17.60 10.18 -5.55
C ASP A 115 -18.93 10.28 -4.82
N ALA A 116 -19.03 11.16 -3.82
CA ALA A 116 -20.32 11.52 -3.24
C ALA A 116 -21.11 12.40 -4.20
N THR A 117 -22.41 12.15 -4.23
CA THR A 117 -23.44 12.90 -4.92
C THR A 117 -24.53 13.27 -3.91
N GLY A 118 -25.43 14.17 -4.26
CA GLY A 118 -26.57 14.51 -3.39
C GLY A 118 -27.52 13.34 -3.11
N GLU A 119 -27.40 12.24 -3.86
CA GLU A 119 -28.25 11.05 -3.77
C GLU A 119 -27.49 9.78 -3.34
N GLY A 120 -26.15 9.82 -3.39
CA GLY A 120 -25.27 8.83 -2.80
C GLY A 120 -23.90 8.69 -3.43
N TRP A 121 -23.35 7.47 -3.52
CA TRP A 121 -21.99 7.26 -4.01
C TRP A 121 -21.98 6.69 -5.43
N VAL A 122 -21.03 7.13 -6.26
CA VAL A 122 -20.80 6.62 -7.62
C VAL A 122 -19.35 6.12 -7.74
N GLY A 123 -19.15 4.98 -8.40
CA GLY A 123 -17.85 4.32 -8.63
C GLY A 123 -17.96 2.79 -8.60
N PRO A 124 -16.91 2.04 -8.16
CA PRO A 124 -15.58 2.49 -7.83
C PRO A 124 -14.75 2.80 -9.09
N ASP A 125 -14.04 3.91 -9.05
CA ASP A 125 -12.98 4.25 -10.01
C ASP A 125 -11.61 3.89 -9.42
N GLU A 126 -10.59 3.79 -10.27
CA GLU A 126 -9.19 3.65 -9.84
C GLU A 126 -8.63 5.00 -9.37
N ALA A 127 -8.11 5.04 -8.14
CA ALA A 127 -7.35 6.20 -7.65
C ALA A 127 -5.84 6.06 -7.93
N LEU A 128 -5.27 4.88 -7.73
CA LEU A 128 -3.82 4.65 -7.81
C LEU A 128 -3.46 4.08 -9.18
N ALA A 129 -2.76 4.85 -10.01
CA ALA A 129 -2.47 4.46 -11.40
C ALA A 129 -1.74 3.12 -11.49
N GLU A 130 -0.71 2.95 -10.66
CA GLU A 130 0.08 1.73 -10.54
C GLU A 130 0.79 1.71 -9.18
N VAL A 131 1.10 0.50 -8.71
CA VAL A 131 2.01 0.31 -7.57
C VAL A 131 3.46 0.29 -8.08
N PRO A 132 4.44 0.71 -7.26
CA PRO A 132 5.84 0.65 -7.63
C PRO A 132 6.34 -0.80 -7.79
N ASN A 133 7.44 -1.00 -8.54
CA ASN A 133 7.95 -2.33 -8.89
C ASN A 133 8.29 -3.27 -7.72
N TRP A 134 8.47 -2.72 -6.51
CA TRP A 134 8.73 -3.53 -5.32
C TRP A 134 7.44 -4.10 -4.69
N ALA A 135 6.27 -3.62 -5.10
CA ALA A 135 4.98 -3.99 -4.56
C ALA A 135 4.21 -4.97 -5.46
N THR A 136 3.41 -5.84 -4.85
CA THR A 136 2.50 -6.74 -5.56
C THR A 136 1.27 -5.96 -6.06
N PRO A 137 0.94 -6.00 -7.36
CA PRO A 137 -0.28 -5.39 -7.89
C PRO A 137 -1.55 -5.99 -7.27
N ASN A 138 -2.58 -5.15 -7.11
CA ASN A 138 -3.91 -5.49 -6.58
C ASN A 138 -3.86 -6.08 -5.16
N SER A 139 -2.92 -5.59 -4.35
CA SER A 139 -2.69 -6.00 -2.96
C SER A 139 -2.46 -4.77 -2.07
N SER A 140 -3.31 -3.76 -2.27
CA SER A 140 -3.24 -2.47 -1.58
C SER A 140 -4.40 -2.32 -0.60
N TRP A 141 -4.10 -1.91 0.64
CA TRP A 141 -5.10 -1.83 1.73
C TRP A 141 -5.14 -0.46 2.41
N ALA A 142 -6.28 -0.18 3.04
CA ALA A 142 -6.53 0.94 3.96
C ALA A 142 -5.92 2.28 3.45
N PRO A 143 -6.35 2.75 2.26
CA PRO A 143 -5.85 4.00 1.71
C PRO A 143 -6.34 5.19 2.53
N ALA A 144 -5.51 6.23 2.65
CA ALA A 144 -5.91 7.50 3.25
C ALA A 144 -5.24 8.69 2.54
N VAL A 145 -5.94 9.82 2.45
CA VAL A 145 -5.52 10.97 1.65
C VAL A 145 -5.47 12.26 2.47
N VAL A 146 -4.41 13.03 2.30
CA VAL A 146 -4.30 14.39 2.84
C VAL A 146 -4.08 15.41 1.73
N ALA A 147 -4.72 16.58 1.87
CA ALA A 147 -4.43 17.73 1.02
C ALA A 147 -3.14 18.41 1.50
N VAL A 148 -2.29 18.80 0.55
CA VAL A 148 -1.06 19.56 0.77
C VAL A 148 -1.03 20.76 -0.18
N ASP A 149 -0.11 21.70 0.02
CA ASP A 149 -0.04 22.95 -0.76
C ASP A 149 -0.09 22.72 -2.29
N ASP A 150 0.59 21.67 -2.78
CA ASP A 150 0.71 21.35 -4.21
C ASP A 150 -0.13 20.12 -4.63
N GLY A 151 -1.24 19.84 -3.96
CA GLY A 151 -2.21 18.81 -4.37
C GLY A 151 -2.58 17.83 -3.25
N TYR A 152 -2.50 16.54 -3.54
CA TYR A 152 -2.97 15.48 -2.66
C TYR A 152 -1.95 14.36 -2.54
N VAL A 153 -1.86 13.81 -1.34
CA VAL A 153 -0.97 12.71 -1.00
C VAL A 153 -1.81 11.55 -0.52
N LEU A 154 -1.74 10.43 -1.23
CA LEU A 154 -2.37 9.16 -0.89
C LEU A 154 -1.34 8.26 -0.23
N TYR A 155 -1.62 7.82 0.99
CA TYR A 155 -0.89 6.76 1.66
C TYR A 155 -1.70 5.48 1.55
N TYR A 156 -1.00 4.36 1.41
CA TYR A 156 -1.64 3.06 1.33
C TYR A 156 -0.69 1.99 1.82
N THR A 157 -1.27 0.89 2.30
CA THR A 157 -0.54 -0.33 2.59
C THR A 157 -0.29 -1.08 1.29
N ALA A 158 0.91 -1.57 1.06
CA ALA A 158 1.27 -2.39 -0.10
C ALA A 158 1.99 -3.67 0.34
N GLN A 159 1.62 -4.80 -0.25
CA GLN A 159 2.38 -6.04 -0.08
C GLN A 159 3.71 -5.96 -0.84
N VAL A 160 4.81 -6.30 -0.17
CA VAL A 160 6.14 -6.41 -0.79
C VAL A 160 6.21 -7.65 -1.67
N ALA A 161 6.55 -7.47 -2.95
CA ALA A 161 6.58 -8.52 -3.96
C ALA A 161 7.43 -9.73 -3.55
N GLY A 162 6.86 -10.93 -3.72
CA GLY A 162 7.51 -12.19 -3.35
C GLY A 162 7.54 -12.47 -1.84
N THR A 163 6.81 -11.71 -1.02
CA THR A 163 6.71 -11.91 0.43
C THR A 163 5.27 -11.68 0.93
N ASP A 164 4.98 -12.08 2.16
CA ASP A 164 3.71 -11.78 2.84
C ASP A 164 3.76 -10.51 3.70
N ARG A 165 4.83 -9.71 3.57
CA ARG A 165 5.01 -8.51 4.38
C ARG A 165 4.32 -7.31 3.75
N HIS A 166 3.58 -6.57 4.56
CA HIS A 166 2.94 -5.31 4.17
C HIS A 166 3.73 -4.12 4.70
N CYS A 167 3.90 -3.11 3.85
CA CYS A 167 4.61 -1.88 4.17
C CYS A 167 3.87 -0.68 3.57
N ILE A 168 4.01 0.50 4.18
CA ILE A 168 3.29 1.69 3.74
C ILE A 168 4.08 2.37 2.62
N SER A 169 3.37 2.81 1.59
CA SER A 169 3.91 3.71 0.56
C SER A 169 3.06 4.96 0.41
N VAL A 170 3.50 5.85 -0.49
CA VAL A 170 2.88 7.15 -0.71
C VAL A 170 2.90 7.52 -2.20
N ALA A 171 1.76 8.00 -2.69
CA ALA A 171 1.53 8.44 -4.07
C ALA A 171 1.01 9.87 -4.09
N ARG A 172 1.19 10.59 -5.20
CA ARG A 172 0.77 12.00 -5.34
C ARG A 172 -0.17 12.20 -6.53
N ALA A 173 -1.13 13.09 -6.37
CA ALA A 173 -1.94 13.66 -7.44
C ALA A 173 -2.08 15.19 -7.31
N THR A 174 -2.40 15.87 -8.39
CA THR A 174 -2.80 17.29 -8.37
C THR A 174 -4.32 17.48 -8.23
N ASP A 175 -5.09 16.46 -8.61
CA ASP A 175 -6.55 16.39 -8.46
C ASP A 175 -6.88 15.39 -7.34
N PRO A 176 -7.85 15.67 -6.44
CA PRO A 176 -8.18 14.74 -5.36
C PRO A 176 -8.69 13.38 -5.87
N ARG A 177 -9.20 13.31 -7.10
CA ARG A 177 -9.67 12.07 -7.75
C ARG A 177 -8.55 11.24 -8.35
N GLY A 178 -7.32 11.74 -8.36
CA GLY A 178 -6.18 11.09 -9.00
C GLY A 178 -6.02 11.47 -10.48
N PRO A 179 -5.27 10.68 -11.27
CA PRO A 179 -4.55 9.49 -10.82
C PRO A 179 -3.42 9.85 -9.84
N TYR A 180 -3.35 9.10 -8.73
CA TYR A 180 -2.22 9.12 -7.83
C TYR A 180 -1.10 8.28 -8.42
N VAL A 181 0.13 8.79 -8.37
CA VAL A 181 1.32 8.11 -8.88
C VAL A 181 2.36 7.96 -7.78
N ASP A 182 2.80 6.73 -7.55
CA ASP A 182 3.89 6.40 -6.64
C ASP A 182 5.21 6.31 -7.42
N HIS A 183 6.20 7.11 -7.02
CA HIS A 183 7.54 7.13 -7.63
C HIS A 183 8.62 6.51 -6.73
N ARG A 184 8.24 5.90 -5.61
CA ARG A 184 9.19 5.35 -4.65
C ARG A 184 9.83 4.06 -5.14
N SER A 185 11.15 3.96 -4.97
CA SER A 185 11.89 2.72 -5.21
C SER A 185 11.83 1.74 -4.03
N GLU A 186 11.36 2.19 -2.87
CA GLU A 186 11.24 1.40 -1.64
C GLU A 186 10.07 1.93 -0.77
N PRO A 187 9.52 1.14 0.17
CA PRO A 187 8.42 1.60 1.03
C PRO A 187 8.77 2.83 1.87
N LEU A 188 7.76 3.66 2.21
CA LEU A 188 7.90 4.78 3.15
C LEU A 188 8.17 4.30 4.57
N ILE A 189 7.39 3.33 5.04
CA ILE A 189 7.53 2.72 6.37
C ILE A 189 7.53 1.21 6.20
N CYS A 190 8.51 0.51 6.78
CA CYS A 190 8.64 -0.95 6.66
C CYS A 190 9.51 -1.56 7.79
N PRO A 191 9.09 -1.49 9.07
CA PRO A 191 9.85 -2.03 10.19
C PRO A 191 9.84 -3.56 10.16
N SER A 192 10.88 -4.14 9.54
CA SER A 192 10.99 -5.59 9.35
C SER A 192 11.02 -6.40 10.65
N ASP A 193 11.49 -5.80 11.75
CA ASP A 193 11.56 -6.36 13.10
C ASP A 193 10.22 -6.29 13.86
N ALA A 194 9.27 -5.48 13.37
CA ALA A 194 7.90 -5.37 13.88
C ALA A 194 6.85 -5.98 12.92
N GLY A 195 7.30 -6.70 11.89
CA GLY A 195 6.43 -7.45 10.96
C GLY A 195 5.93 -6.66 9.76
N GLY A 196 6.30 -5.38 9.62
CA GLY A 196 5.77 -4.49 8.60
C GLY A 196 4.92 -3.37 9.18
N SER A 197 4.25 -2.62 8.32
CA SER A 197 3.40 -1.48 8.70
C SER A 197 2.19 -1.39 7.78
N ILE A 198 1.03 -1.13 8.38
CA ILE A 198 -0.25 -1.00 7.67
C ILE A 198 -1.09 0.14 8.27
N ASP A 199 -2.26 0.37 7.66
CA ASP A 199 -3.29 1.34 8.06
C ASP A 199 -2.75 2.77 8.24
N PRO A 200 -2.15 3.37 7.19
CA PRO A 200 -1.73 4.75 7.25
C PRO A 200 -2.93 5.70 7.42
N SER A 201 -2.80 6.65 8.33
CA SER A 201 -3.83 7.66 8.60
C SER A 201 -3.15 9.03 8.80
N PRO A 202 -3.07 9.87 7.75
CA PRO A 202 -2.42 11.17 7.82
C PRO A 202 -3.33 12.18 8.53
N PHE A 203 -2.74 13.07 9.31
CA PHE A 203 -3.46 14.21 9.88
C PHE A 203 -2.58 15.47 9.92
N VAL A 204 -3.26 16.61 9.96
CA VAL A 204 -2.66 17.93 10.16
C VAL A 204 -2.93 18.34 11.60
N ASP A 205 -1.89 18.60 12.39
CA ASP A 205 -2.03 19.09 13.75
C ASP A 205 -2.43 20.58 13.78
N VAL A 206 -2.83 21.08 14.93
CA VAL A 206 -3.33 22.45 15.14
C VAL A 206 -2.31 23.53 14.78
N ASP A 207 -1.01 23.19 14.77
CA ASP A 207 0.08 24.08 14.37
C ASP A 207 0.42 24.01 12.87
N GLY A 208 -0.29 23.17 12.11
CA GLY A 208 -0.08 22.93 10.68
C GLY A 208 0.95 21.86 10.36
N SER A 209 1.56 21.21 11.36
CA SER A 209 2.48 20.11 11.12
C SER A 209 1.75 18.87 10.62
N LEU A 210 2.38 18.15 9.67
CA LEU A 210 1.84 16.91 9.14
C LEU A 210 2.39 15.73 9.92
N HIS A 211 1.51 14.78 10.23
CA HIS A 211 1.84 13.54 10.90
C HIS A 211 1.17 12.36 10.20
N LEU A 212 1.82 11.21 10.27
CA LEU A 212 1.26 9.93 9.85
C LEU A 212 1.06 9.05 11.06
N LEU A 213 -0.18 8.66 11.32
CA LEU A 213 -0.48 7.52 12.18
C LEU A 213 -0.38 6.23 11.36
N TRP A 214 0.06 5.15 11.99
CA TRP A 214 0.15 3.83 11.38
C TRP A 214 0.25 2.77 12.46
N LYS A 215 -0.03 1.50 12.13
CA LYS A 215 0.24 0.37 13.03
C LYS A 215 1.26 -0.59 12.45
N ASN A 216 2.04 -1.22 13.31
CA ASN A 216 2.84 -2.36 12.86
C ASN A 216 1.92 -3.54 12.53
N ASP A 217 2.17 -4.24 11.41
CA ASP A 217 1.37 -5.40 10.99
C ASP A 217 1.44 -6.47 12.10
N GLY A 218 2.67 -6.90 12.42
CA GLY A 218 2.95 -7.77 13.57
C GLY A 218 2.37 -9.18 13.51
N ILE A 219 1.46 -9.49 12.58
CA ILE A 219 0.77 -10.78 12.47
C ILE A 219 1.77 -11.93 12.28
N THR A 220 2.70 -11.76 11.34
CA THR A 220 3.69 -12.79 10.99
C THR A 220 4.69 -13.05 12.12
N LEU A 221 5.02 -12.02 12.90
CA LEU A 221 5.99 -12.10 14.00
C LEU A 221 5.36 -12.32 15.37
N ARG A 222 4.03 -12.29 15.47
CA ARG A 222 3.28 -12.27 16.75
C ARG A 222 3.79 -11.18 17.70
N SER A 223 4.19 -10.04 17.13
CA SER A 223 4.59 -8.88 17.93
C SER A 223 3.37 -8.22 18.54
N GLU A 224 3.56 -7.47 19.61
CA GLU A 224 2.51 -6.61 20.17
C GLU A 224 1.98 -5.66 19.08
N SER A 225 0.65 -5.57 18.95
CA SER A 225 0.00 -4.63 18.05
C SER A 225 0.04 -3.23 18.67
N ARG A 226 0.51 -2.26 17.90
CA ARG A 226 0.74 -0.89 18.38
C ARG A 226 0.52 0.14 17.28
N ILE A 227 -0.15 1.24 17.64
CA ILE A 227 -0.27 2.46 16.85
C ILE A 227 0.93 3.38 17.14
N TRP A 228 1.43 4.01 16.10
CA TRP A 228 2.54 4.94 16.11
C TRP A 228 2.10 6.28 15.51
N SER A 229 2.74 7.36 15.93
CA SER A 229 2.71 8.66 15.23
C SER A 229 4.10 9.01 14.76
N GLN A 230 4.23 9.51 13.54
CA GLN A 230 5.50 9.95 12.99
C GLN A 230 5.34 11.26 12.23
N PRO A 231 6.17 12.29 12.50
CA PRO A 231 6.08 13.55 11.77
C PRO A 231 6.49 13.35 10.31
N LEU A 232 5.83 14.08 9.42
CA LEU A 232 6.07 14.11 7.99
C LEU A 232 6.74 15.42 7.57
N SER A 233 7.38 15.40 6.39
CA SER A 233 7.78 16.62 5.69
C SER A 233 6.57 17.48 5.34
N ALA A 234 6.78 18.79 5.11
CA ALA A 234 5.70 19.72 4.79
C ALA A 234 4.92 19.35 3.52
N ASP A 235 5.53 18.62 2.59
CA ASP A 235 4.90 18.11 1.38
C ASP A 235 4.26 16.72 1.57
N GLY A 236 4.32 16.14 2.77
CA GLY A 236 3.73 14.86 3.13
C GLY A 236 4.43 13.63 2.54
N ARG A 237 5.61 13.76 1.93
CA ARG A 237 6.20 12.62 1.17
C ARG A 237 7.30 11.86 1.88
N GLU A 238 7.86 12.44 2.94
CA GLU A 238 8.98 11.88 3.68
C GLU A 238 8.73 11.90 5.19
N LEU A 239 9.39 11.00 5.92
CA LEU A 239 9.39 11.00 7.38
C LEU A 239 10.35 12.08 7.88
N ALA A 240 9.88 12.97 8.76
CA ALA A 240 10.66 14.10 9.28
C ALA A 240 11.28 13.83 10.67
N GLY A 241 11.13 12.62 11.21
CA GLY A 241 11.60 12.30 12.55
C GLY A 241 11.29 10.86 12.97
N PRO A 242 11.65 10.49 14.21
CA PRO A 242 11.37 9.16 14.76
C PRO A 242 9.88 8.94 14.99
N ALA A 243 9.44 7.69 14.88
CA ALA A 243 8.11 7.28 15.30
C ALA A 243 7.99 7.29 16.83
N THR A 244 6.85 7.77 17.32
CA THR A 244 6.48 7.79 18.74
C THR A 244 5.36 6.76 18.97
N PRO A 245 5.50 5.83 19.93
CA PRO A 245 4.45 4.86 20.22
C PRO A 245 3.25 5.55 20.88
N LEU A 246 2.05 5.15 20.48
CA LEU A 246 0.78 5.59 21.07
C LEU A 246 0.13 4.41 21.81
N ILE A 247 -0.97 3.89 21.26
CA ILE A 247 -1.81 2.84 21.85
C ILE A 247 -1.23 1.47 21.50
N ALA A 248 -1.29 0.53 22.44
CA ALA A 248 -1.05 -0.89 22.19
C ALA A 248 -2.20 -1.70 22.79
N THR A 249 -2.26 -3.00 22.51
CA THR A 249 -3.23 -3.91 23.14
C THR A 249 -2.84 -4.18 24.61
N ASP A 250 -3.09 -3.21 25.49
CA ASP A 250 -2.72 -3.24 26.91
C ASP A 250 -3.81 -3.84 27.81
N GLN A 251 -5.00 -4.07 27.27
CA GLN A 251 -6.11 -4.74 27.93
C GLN A 251 -6.52 -6.05 27.22
N PRO A 252 -7.04 -7.03 27.96
CA PRO A 252 -7.41 -8.33 27.37
C PRO A 252 -8.45 -8.26 26.24
N TRP A 253 -9.32 -7.24 26.22
CA TRP A 253 -10.36 -7.09 25.20
C TRP A 253 -9.84 -6.49 23.89
N GLU A 254 -8.66 -5.88 23.90
CA GLU A 254 -8.02 -5.26 22.74
C GLU A 254 -7.22 -6.29 21.93
N ALA A 255 -6.94 -7.46 22.51
CA ALA A 255 -6.21 -8.50 21.81
C ALA A 255 -7.05 -9.14 20.68
N PRO A 256 -6.43 -9.45 19.52
CA PRO A 256 -5.00 -9.33 19.23
C PRO A 256 -4.59 -8.01 18.55
N HIS A 257 -5.53 -7.12 18.21
CA HIS A 257 -5.26 -6.00 17.31
C HIS A 257 -5.81 -4.67 17.83
N VAL A 258 -4.94 -3.66 17.82
CA VAL A 258 -5.33 -2.27 17.71
C VAL A 258 -4.96 -1.81 16.30
N GLU A 259 -5.94 -1.28 15.57
CA GLU A 259 -5.81 -0.96 14.14
C GLU A 259 -6.73 0.19 13.74
N ALA A 260 -6.64 0.62 12.47
CA ALA A 260 -7.38 1.76 11.93
C ALA A 260 -7.26 3.04 12.77
N PRO A 261 -6.03 3.61 12.93
CA PRO A 261 -5.79 4.79 13.75
C PRO A 261 -6.44 6.08 13.21
#